data_AF-A0A1S9BV60-F1
#
_entry.id   AF-A0A1S9BV60-F1
#
_cell.length_a   1.000
_cell.length_b   1.000
_cell.length_c   1.000
_cell.angle_alpha   90.00
_cell.angle_beta   90.00
_cell.angle_gamma   90.00
#
_symmetry.space_group_name_H-M   'P 1'
#
loop_
_entity.id
_entity.type
_entity.pdbx_description
1 polymer ?
#
loop_
_entity_poly.entity_id
_entity_poly.type
_entity_poly.pdbx_seq_one_letter_code
_entity_poly.pdbx_strand_id
1 'polypeptide(L)'
;MKVYPKTRSNAQPDVKVIDEYSVWVASDIQQISEPGTTEEDSGFEGYEYTLTQYDKDEYIRLIDDRAAELEEALTDTETALTELYESIM
;
A
#
# COMPACT_ATOMS: atom_id res chain seq x y z
N MET A 1 -6.45 -9.79 -10.01
CA MET A 1 -5.23 -9.02 -9.68
C MET A 1 -4.12 -9.25 -10.69
N LYS A 2 -3.49 -8.16 -11.18
CA LYS A 2 -2.26 -8.19 -11.97
C LYS A 2 -1.20 -7.33 -11.29
N VAL A 3 -0.03 -7.91 -11.04
CA VAL A 3 1.13 -7.18 -10.46
C VAL A 3 2.06 -6.80 -11.60
N TYR A 4 2.39 -5.52 -11.68
CA TYR A 4 3.34 -5.00 -12.63
C TYR A 4 4.74 -4.93 -12.01
N PRO A 5 5.80 -5.08 -12.83
CA PRO A 5 7.17 -4.90 -12.34
C PRO A 5 7.36 -3.47 -11.81
N LYS A 6 8.38 -3.31 -10.98
CA LYS A 6 8.75 -2.04 -10.38
C LYS A 6 8.86 -0.95 -11.45
N THR A 7 8.06 0.09 -11.28
CA THR A 7 8.00 1.23 -12.20
C THR A 7 8.72 2.41 -11.57
N ARG A 8 9.47 3.15 -12.39
CA ARG A 8 10.20 4.36 -11.99
C ARG A 8 9.46 5.59 -12.49
N SER A 9 9.28 6.58 -11.61
CA SER A 9 8.65 7.86 -11.94
C SER A 9 9.47 9.00 -11.37
N ASN A 10 9.57 10.11 -12.10
CA ASN A 10 10.17 11.36 -11.62
C ASN A 10 9.22 12.15 -10.69
N ALA A 11 7.92 11.82 -10.70
CA ALA A 11 6.91 12.39 -9.81
C ALA A 11 6.43 11.36 -8.79
N GLN A 12 6.09 11.83 -7.58
CA GLN A 12 5.52 10.98 -6.54
C GLN A 12 4.21 10.36 -7.06
N PRO A 13 4.08 9.03 -7.10
CA PRO A 13 2.85 8.38 -7.54
C PRO A 13 1.76 8.52 -6.48
N ASP A 14 0.51 8.62 -6.93
CA ASP A 14 -0.64 8.47 -6.04
C ASP A 14 -0.71 7.03 -5.52
N VAL A 15 -0.94 6.88 -4.21
CA VAL A 15 -1.04 5.57 -3.55
C VAL A 15 -2.14 4.70 -4.17
N LYS A 16 -3.21 5.34 -4.65
CA LYS A 16 -4.34 4.67 -5.29
C LYS A 16 -4.95 5.54 -6.37
N VAL A 17 -5.16 4.96 -7.55
CA VAL A 17 -5.85 5.59 -8.68
C VAL A 17 -7.01 4.69 -9.11
N ILE A 18 -8.21 5.24 -9.23
CA ILE A 18 -9.40 4.51 -9.66
C ILE A 18 -9.79 5.04 -11.03
N ASP A 19 -9.81 4.16 -12.03
CA ASP A 19 -10.28 4.50 -13.37
C ASP A 19 -11.71 3.96 -13.60
N GLU A 20 -12.18 4.02 -14.86
CA GLU A 20 -13.53 3.58 -15.22
C GLU A 20 -13.75 2.06 -15.04
N TYR A 21 -12.70 1.23 -15.09
CA TYR A 21 -12.80 -0.24 -15.10
C TYR A 21 -11.98 -0.96 -14.01
N SER A 22 -10.99 -0.31 -13.40
CA SER A 22 -9.97 -0.91 -12.55
C SER A 22 -9.52 0.02 -11.41
N VAL A 23 -8.94 -0.59 -10.38
CA VAL A 23 -8.29 0.09 -9.25
C VAL A 23 -6.80 -0.21 -9.29
N TRP A 24 -6.00 0.83 -9.36
CA TRP A 24 -4.54 0.77 -9.36
C TRP A 24 -4.02 1.17 -7.98
N VAL A 25 -3.19 0.32 -7.40
CA VAL A 25 -2.58 0.56 -6.09
C VAL A 25 -1.06 0.55 -6.25
N ALA A 26 -0.44 1.68 -5.92
CA ALA A 26 1.01 1.80 -5.85
C ALA A 26 1.48 1.44 -4.43
N SER A 27 2.29 0.42 -4.32
CA SER A 27 2.87 -0.08 -3.07
C SER A 27 4.40 -0.01 -3.10
N ASP A 28 5.02 0.00 -1.92
CA ASP A 28 6.49 0.07 -1.76
C ASP A 28 7.14 1.28 -2.44
N ILE A 29 6.50 2.45 -2.34
CA ILE A 29 7.01 3.69 -2.92
C ILE A 29 8.30 4.09 -2.20
N GLN A 30 9.44 3.92 -2.87
CA GLN A 30 10.76 4.28 -2.37
C GLN A 30 11.34 5.42 -3.21
N GLN A 31 11.90 6.43 -2.55
CA GLN A 31 12.64 7.47 -3.24
C GLN A 31 14.00 6.91 -3.67
N ILE A 32 14.31 7.00 -4.96
CA ILE A 32 15.61 6.62 -5.52
C ILE A 32 16.33 7.88 -6.01
N SER A 33 17.57 8.03 -5.58
CA SER A 33 18.50 9.05 -6.07
C SER A 33 19.74 8.29 -6.54
N GLU A 34 19.86 8.12 -7.85
CA GLU A 34 21.03 7.54 -8.50
C GLU A 34 21.95 8.70 -8.90
N PRO A 35 23.06 8.95 -8.17
CA PRO A 35 23.98 10.02 -8.53
C PRO A 35 24.63 9.70 -9.89
N GLY A 36 24.72 10.71 -10.75
CA GLY A 36 25.38 10.60 -12.05
C GLY A 36 26.84 10.14 -11.88
N THR A 37 27.29 9.21 -12.73
CA THR A 37 28.65 8.64 -12.62
C THR A 37 29.69 9.53 -13.31
N THR A 38 29.28 10.63 -13.97
CA THR A 38 30.15 11.54 -14.75
C THR A 38 29.57 12.96 -14.71
N GLU A 39 30.40 14.01 -14.86
CA GLU A 39 29.98 15.42 -14.80
C GLU A 39 28.91 15.83 -15.85
N GLU A 40 28.66 15.00 -16.86
CA GLU A 40 27.62 15.21 -17.89
C GLU A 40 26.31 14.44 -17.63
N ASP A 41 26.27 13.51 -16.66
CA ASP A 41 25.07 12.72 -16.37
C ASP A 41 24.26 13.40 -15.26
N SER A 42 23.12 13.98 -15.63
CA SER A 42 22.08 14.34 -14.67
C SER A 42 21.52 13.04 -14.10
N GLY A 43 21.96 12.68 -12.89
CA GLY A 43 21.49 11.49 -12.17
C GLY A 43 19.96 11.38 -12.11
N PHE A 44 19.46 10.17 -11.85
CA PHE A 44 18.03 9.93 -11.76
C PHE A 44 17.55 10.19 -10.33
N GLU A 45 16.78 11.25 -10.13
CA GLU A 45 16.00 11.46 -8.92
C GLU A 45 14.52 11.17 -9.19
N GLY A 46 13.95 10.23 -8.43
CA GLY A 46 12.57 9.86 -8.58
C GLY A 46 12.10 8.86 -7.54
N TYR A 47 11.07 8.11 -7.89
CA TYR A 47 10.41 7.12 -7.07
C TYR A 47 10.33 5.79 -7.80
N GLU A 48 10.69 4.73 -7.11
CA GLU A 48 10.47 3.35 -7.53
C GLU A 48 9.29 2.79 -6.73
N TYR A 49 8.32 2.17 -7.41
CA TYR A 49 7.15 1.58 -6.75
C TYR A 49 6.62 0.37 -7.51
N THR A 50 5.93 -0.51 -6.80
CA THR A 50 5.23 -1.66 -7.38
C THR A 50 3.79 -1.25 -7.67
N LEU A 51 3.33 -1.46 -8.90
CA LEU A 51 1.96 -1.14 -9.29
C LEU A 51 1.12 -2.42 -9.37
N THR A 52 0.02 -2.46 -8.65
CA THR A 52 -0.93 -3.58 -8.68
C THR A 52 -2.28 -3.11 -9.22
N GLN A 53 -2.78 -3.81 -10.24
CA GLN A 53 -4.11 -3.61 -10.79
C GLN A 53 -5.09 -4.62 -10.22
N TYR A 54 -6.20 -4.12 -9.69
CA TYR A 54 -7.35 -4.89 -9.24
C TYR A 54 -8.56 -4.56 -10.11
N ASP A 55 -9.41 -5.54 -10.34
CA ASP A 55 -10.77 -5.27 -10.80
C ASP A 55 -11.59 -4.65 -9.65
N LYS A 56 -12.60 -3.84 -9.96
CA LYS A 56 -13.39 -3.13 -8.93
C LYS A 56 -14.04 -4.09 -7.94
N ASP A 57 -14.66 -5.16 -8.42
CA ASP A 57 -15.32 -6.16 -7.57
C ASP A 57 -14.33 -6.95 -6.71
N GLU A 58 -13.10 -7.12 -7.18
CA GLU A 58 -12.03 -7.75 -6.41
C GLU A 58 -11.50 -6.82 -5.33
N TYR A 59 -11.33 -5.54 -5.66
CA TYR A 59 -10.87 -4.53 -4.70
C TYR A 59 -11.91 -4.23 -3.62
N ILE A 60 -13.20 -4.21 -3.97
CA ILE A 60 -14.29 -4.07 -2.99
C ILE A 60 -14.26 -5.23 -2.01
N ARG A 61 -14.20 -6.47 -2.50
CA ARG A 61 -14.08 -7.67 -1.63
C ARG A 61 -12.84 -7.61 -0.73
N LEU A 62 -11.70 -7.19 -1.28
CA LEU A 62 -10.47 -7.02 -0.49
C LEU A 62 -10.64 -6.01 0.66
N ILE A 63 -11.40 -4.94 0.44
CA ILE A 63 -11.72 -3.96 1.49
C ILE A 63 -12.65 -4.57 2.52
N ASP A 64 -13.70 -5.26 2.08
CA ASP A 64 -14.68 -5.87 2.97
C ASP A 64 -14.02 -6.94 3.86
N ASP A 65 -13.17 -7.79 3.28
CA ASP A 65 -12.41 -8.81 4.01
C ASP A 65 -11.48 -8.16 5.04
N ARG A 66 -10.75 -7.09 4.66
CA ARG A 66 -9.90 -6.34 5.59
C ARG A 66 -10.69 -5.64 6.69
N ALA A 67 -11.89 -5.15 6.41
CA ALA A 67 -12.74 -4.51 7.40
C ALA A 67 -13.21 -5.55 8.42
N ALA A 68 -13.63 -6.73 7.98
CA ALA A 68 -14.00 -7.84 8.84
C ALA A 68 -12.83 -8.29 9.74
N GLU A 69 -11.63 -8.47 9.16
CA GLU A 69 -10.42 -8.81 9.93
C GLU A 69 -10.07 -7.73 10.98
N LEU A 70 -10.22 -6.45 10.62
CA LEU A 70 -9.96 -5.34 11.54
C LEU A 70 -10.97 -5.29 12.69
N GLU A 71 -12.25 -5.55 12.40
CA GLU A 71 -13.32 -5.61 13.40
C GLU A 71 -13.11 -6.79 14.37
N GLU A 72 -12.68 -7.95 13.87
CA GLU A 72 -12.32 -9.10 14.69
C GLU A 72 -11.13 -8.78 15.59
N ALA A 73 -10.05 -8.23 15.04
CA ALA A 73 -8.86 -7.85 15.81
C ALA A 73 -9.17 -6.78 16.89
N LEU A 74 -10.10 -5.85 16.60
CA LEU A 74 -10.56 -4.87 17.57
C LEU A 74 -11.32 -5.55 18.71
N THR A 75 -12.25 -6.44 18.40
CA THR A 75 -13.04 -7.20 19.39
C THR A 75 -12.16 -8.05 20.29
N ASP A 76 -11.16 -8.73 19.72
CA ASP A 76 -10.18 -9.52 20.47
C ASP A 76 -9.38 -8.65 21.43
N THR A 77 -8.95 -7.47 20.97
CA THR A 77 -8.22 -6.51 21.80
C THR A 77 -9.08 -5.99 22.94
N GLU A 78 -10.34 -5.64 22.67
CA GLU A 78 -11.29 -5.18 23.70
C GLU A 78 -11.56 -6.25 24.75
N THR A 79 -11.69 -7.51 24.33
CA THR A 79 -11.84 -8.66 25.23
C THR A 79 -10.59 -8.84 26.09
N ALA A 80 -9.40 -8.85 25.50
CA ALA A 80 -8.14 -8.98 26.21
C ALA A 80 -7.90 -7.84 27.21
N LEU A 81 -8.28 -6.60 26.86
CA LEU A 81 -8.22 -5.47 27.78
C LEU A 81 -9.16 -5.68 28.97
N THR A 82 -10.38 -6.15 28.73
CA THR A 82 -11.36 -6.44 29.78
C THR A 82 -10.84 -7.51 30.74
N GLU A 83 -10.32 -8.62 30.21
CA GLU A 83 -9.71 -9.70 31.00
C GLU A 83 -8.52 -9.20 31.84
N LEU A 84 -7.67 -8.34 31.27
CA LEU A 84 -6.56 -7.73 32.00
C LEU A 84 -7.08 -6.89 33.17
N TYR A 85 -8.09 -6.05 32.95
CA TYR A 85 -8.70 -5.23 34.01
C TYR A 85 -9.31 -6.09 35.11
N GLU A 86 -9.99 -7.19 34.76
CA GLU A 86 -10.53 -8.14 35.73
C GLU A 86 -9.43 -8.87 36.51
N SER A 87 -8.29 -9.16 35.90
CA SER A 87 -7.17 -9.87 36.56
C SER A 87 -6.40 -9.04 37.60
N ILE A 88 -6.49 -7.72 37.52
CA ILE A 88 -5.77 -6.77 38.39
C ILE A 88 -6.61 -6.37 39.61
N MET A 89 -7.92 -6.64 39.60
CA MET A 89 -8.87 -6.31 40.66
C MET A 89 -9.09 -7.48 41.62
#